data_AF-A0A3M1KFK4-F1
#
_entry.id   AF-A0A3M1KFK4-F1
#
_cell.length_a   1.000
_cell.length_b   1.000
_cell.length_c   1.000
_cell.angle_alpha   90.00
_cell.angle_beta   90.00
_cell.angle_gamma   90.00
#
_symmetry.space_group_name_H-M   'P 1'
#
loop_
_entity.id
_entity.type
_entity.pdbx_description
1 polymer ?
#
loop_
_entity_poly.entity_id
_entity_poly.type
_entity_poly.pdbx_seq_one_letter_code
_entity_poly.pdbx_strand_id
1 'polypeptide(L)'
;MAADGTPRSHPARTDWLTLLGLAQQRLGWPPETFWRATPIELCAALGQALPPRPSVRAMTRAEMAALAQEIAAGASKGTSEEGESCDDE
;
A
#
# COMPACT_ATOMS: atom_id res chain seq x y z
N MET A 1 20.46 30.76 -16.12
CA MET A 1 19.39 29.76 -16.32
C MET A 1 19.93 28.42 -15.84
N ALA A 2 19.60 28.03 -14.60
CA ALA A 2 19.97 26.71 -14.07
C ALA A 2 18.74 25.81 -14.14
N ALA A 3 18.87 24.68 -14.82
CA ALA A 3 17.86 23.63 -14.87
C ALA A 3 17.87 22.92 -13.51
N ASP A 4 16.82 23.14 -12.71
CA ASP A 4 16.60 22.36 -11.49
C ASP A 4 16.01 21.00 -11.87
N GLY A 5 16.90 20.06 -12.18
CA GLY A 5 16.58 18.68 -12.53
C GLY A 5 16.60 17.77 -11.30
N THR A 6 15.90 18.14 -10.23
CA THR A 6 15.79 17.23 -9.08
C THR A 6 14.99 15.98 -9.48
N PRO A 7 15.59 14.77 -9.46
CA PRO A 7 14.82 13.56 -9.67
C PRO A 7 13.80 13.45 -8.53
N ARG A 8 12.52 13.37 -8.90
CA ARG A 8 11.44 13.05 -7.95
C ARG A 8 11.78 11.70 -7.32
N SER A 9 12.19 11.69 -6.06
CA SER A 9 12.37 10.46 -5.30
C SER A 9 11.03 9.72 -5.29
N HIS A 10 10.96 8.61 -6.04
CA HIS A 10 9.87 7.67 -5.88
C HIS A 10 9.96 7.11 -4.45
N PRO A 11 8.83 6.96 -3.74
CA PRO A 11 8.86 6.23 -2.48
C PRO A 11 9.47 4.86 -2.78
N ALA A 12 10.60 4.57 -2.13
CA ALA A 12 11.27 3.30 -2.30
C ALA A 12 10.26 2.21 -1.97
N ARG A 13 9.96 1.35 -2.95
CA ARG A 13 9.20 0.12 -2.66
C ARG A 13 9.97 -0.60 -1.57
N THR A 14 9.30 -0.86 -0.45
CA THR A 14 9.91 -1.55 0.67
C THR A 14 10.29 -2.95 0.23
N ASP A 15 11.59 -3.22 0.14
CA ASP A 15 12.09 -4.57 -0.08
C ASP A 15 12.02 -5.35 1.23
N TRP A 16 11.02 -6.21 1.32
CA TRP A 16 10.75 -7.03 2.51
C TRP A 16 11.88 -8.01 2.81
N LEU A 17 12.65 -8.46 1.80
CA LEU A 17 13.77 -9.38 2.02
C LEU A 17 14.93 -8.68 2.74
N THR A 18 15.21 -7.43 2.35
CA THR A 18 16.19 -6.59 3.03
C THR A 18 15.79 -6.34 4.50
N LEU A 19 14.52 -6.07 4.76
CA LEU A 19 14.02 -5.89 6.14
C LEU A 19 14.08 -7.17 6.97
N LEU A 20 13.77 -8.33 6.39
CA LEU A 20 13.91 -9.62 7.07
C LEU A 20 15.37 -9.90 7.46
N GLY A 21 16.32 -9.63 6.56
CA GLY A 21 17.74 -9.75 6.86
C GLY A 21 18.18 -8.86 8.03
N LEU A 22 17.70 -7.61 8.07
CA LEU A 22 17.95 -6.69 9.18
C LEU A 22 17.31 -7.17 10.48
N ALA A 23 16.09 -7.69 10.44
CA ALA A 23 15.40 -8.22 11.62
C ALA A 23 16.15 -9.42 12.21
N GLN A 24 16.65 -10.34 11.37
CA GLN A 24 17.51 -11.43 11.83
C GLN A 24 18.80 -10.90 12.45
N GLN A 25 19.51 -10.01 11.77
CA GLN A 25 20.84 -9.56 12.18
C GLN A 25 20.82 -8.66 13.42
N ARG A 26 19.82 -7.79 13.56
CA ARG A 26 19.77 -6.77 14.62
C ARG A 26 18.89 -7.14 15.79
N LEU A 27 17.82 -7.89 15.55
CA LEU A 27 16.81 -8.23 16.55
C LEU A 27 16.85 -9.70 16.94
N GLY A 28 17.55 -10.55 16.18
CA GLY A 28 17.55 -12.00 16.37
C GLY A 28 16.18 -12.63 16.08
N TRP A 29 15.32 -11.95 15.33
CA TRP A 29 13.97 -12.45 15.06
C TRP A 29 14.01 -13.58 14.03
N PRO A 30 13.39 -14.74 14.30
CA PRO A 30 13.19 -15.74 13.27
C PRO A 30 12.17 -15.23 12.23
N PRO A 31 12.15 -15.79 11.01
CA PRO A 31 11.24 -15.36 9.95
C PRO A 31 9.77 -15.32 10.37
N GLU A 32 9.33 -16.27 11.18
CA GLU A 32 7.95 -16.37 11.66
C GLU A 32 7.55 -15.17 12.52
N THR A 33 8.46 -14.66 13.35
CA THR A 33 8.23 -13.45 14.17
C THR A 33 8.15 -12.22 13.28
N PHE A 34 9.04 -12.11 12.28
CA PHE A 34 9.03 -11.00 11.33
C PHE A 34 7.72 -10.92 10.53
N TRP A 35 7.24 -12.06 10.00
CA TRP A 35 6.01 -12.09 9.20
C TRP A 35 4.73 -11.90 10.02
N ARG A 36 4.79 -12.11 11.34
CA ARG A 36 3.69 -11.80 12.26
C ARG A 36 3.68 -10.35 12.74
N ALA A 37 4.84 -9.68 12.71
CA ALA A 37 4.95 -8.30 13.16
C ALA A 37 4.18 -7.37 12.22
N THR A 38 3.37 -6.50 12.80
CA THR A 38 2.74 -5.41 12.06
C THR A 38 3.79 -4.39 11.62
N PRO A 39 3.53 -3.59 10.58
CA PRO A 39 4.47 -2.56 10.15
C PRO A 39 4.86 -1.57 11.25
N ILE A 40 3.94 -1.22 12.16
CA ILE A 40 4.23 -0.31 13.28
C ILE A 40 5.14 -0.95 14.31
N GLU A 41 4.94 -2.24 14.62
CA GLU A 41 5.81 -3.00 15.51
C GLU A 41 7.21 -3.17 14.90
N LEU A 42 7.29 -3.40 13.59
CA LEU A 42 8.57 -3.49 12.89
C LEU A 42 9.32 -2.16 12.92
N CYS A 43 8.64 -1.03 12.67
CA CYS A 43 9.24 0.30 12.79
C CYS A 43 9.76 0.55 14.21
N ALA A 44 8.95 0.22 15.23
CA ALA A 44 9.33 0.38 16.63
C ALA A 44 10.55 -0.47 17.00
N ALA A 45 10.57 -1.75 16.60
CA ALA A 45 11.65 -2.67 16.88
C ALA A 45 12.96 -2.27 16.19
N LEU A 46 12.89 -1.72 14.97
CA LEU A 46 14.06 -1.21 14.25
C LEU A 46 14.52 0.18 14.73
N GLY A 47 13.86 0.77 15.74
CA GLY A 47 14.19 2.10 16.24
C GLY A 47 13.91 3.22 15.24
N GLN A 48 13.04 2.96 14.25
CA GLN A 48 12.62 3.95 13.27
C GLN A 48 11.50 4.80 13.88
N ALA A 49 11.69 6.12 13.88
CA ALA A 49 10.60 7.02 14.22
C ALA A 49 9.48 6.86 13.20
N LEU A 50 8.27 6.56 13.67
CA LEU A 50 7.11 6.54 12.78
C LEU A 50 6.97 7.95 12.20
N PRO A 51 6.90 8.11 10.86
CA PRO A 51 6.66 9.43 10.29
C PRO A 51 5.39 10.00 10.93
N PRO A 52 5.38 11.30 11.27
CA PRO A 52 4.20 11.92 11.83
C PRO A 52 3.03 11.60 10.91
N ARG A 53 1.94 11.07 11.49
CA ARG A 53 0.74 10.68 10.74
C ARG A 53 0.42 11.84 9.82
N PRO A 54 0.39 11.65 8.48
CA PRO A 54 0.05 12.74 7.59
C PRO A 54 -1.28 13.30 8.06
N SER A 55 -1.37 14.62 8.20
CA SER A 55 -2.62 15.27 8.59
C SER A 55 -3.64 14.94 7.52
N VAL A 56 -4.43 13.89 7.74
CA VAL A 56 -5.52 13.53 6.85
C VAL A 56 -6.55 14.63 7.06
N ARG A 57 -6.66 15.55 6.09
CA ARG A 57 -7.74 16.52 6.07
C ARG A 57 -9.05 15.72 6.14
N ALA A 58 -9.90 16.05 7.11
CA ALA A 58 -11.22 15.45 7.19
C ALA A 58 -11.95 15.70 5.86
N MET A 59 -12.45 14.63 5.26
CA MET A 59 -13.25 14.71 4.04
C MET A 59 -14.58 15.36 4.38
N THR A 60 -14.97 16.39 3.64
CA THR A 60 -16.29 17.01 3.77
C THR A 60 -17.37 16.00 3.35
N ARG A 61 -18.60 16.20 3.83
CA ARG A 61 -19.73 15.35 3.45
C ARG A 61 -20.00 15.34 1.95
N ALA A 62 -19.75 16.45 1.26
CA ALA A 62 -19.89 16.56 -0.19
C ALA A 62 -18.85 15.71 -0.92
N GLU A 63 -17.58 15.77 -0.49
CA GLU A 63 -16.49 14.96 -1.03
C GLU A 63 -16.76 13.45 -0.81
N MET A 64 -17.28 13.08 0.36
CA MET A 64 -17.69 11.69 0.65
C MET A 64 -18.84 11.22 -0.26
N ALA A 65 -19.86 12.06 -0.46
CA ALA A 65 -20.99 11.73 -1.33
C ALA A 65 -20.58 11.59 -2.81
N ALA A 66 -19.61 12.39 -3.27
CA ALA A 66 -19.07 12.29 -4.62
C ALA A 66 -18.30 10.97 -4.83
N LEU A 67 -17.46 10.57 -3.87
CA LEU A 67 -16.72 9.31 -3.93
C LEU A 67 -17.66 8.09 -3.95
N ALA A 68 -18.71 8.10 -3.14
CA ALA A 68 -19.71 7.02 -3.12
C ALA A 68 -20.39 6.85 -4.49
N GLN A 69 -20.68 7.96 -5.18
CA GLN A 69 -21.25 7.95 -6.52
C GLN A 69 -20.26 7.41 -7.57
N GLU A 70 -18.97 7.76 -7.46
CA GLU A 70 -17.92 7.27 -8.36
C GLU A 70 -17.73 5.75 -8.22
N ILE A 71 -17.68 5.22 -6.99
CA ILE A 71 -17.58 3.78 -6.74
C ILE A 71 -18.81 3.04 -7.28
N ALA A 72 -20.01 3.59 -7.06
CA ALA A 72 -21.25 3.02 -7.58
C ALA A 72 -21.30 3.02 -9.12
N ALA A 73 -20.84 4.08 -9.76
CA ALA A 73 -20.76 4.17 -11.22
C ALA A 73 -19.68 3.24 -11.80
N GLY A 74 -18.57 3.05 -11.09
CA GLY A 74 -17.51 2.12 -11.47
C GLY A 74 -17.95 0.65 -11.41
N ALA A 75 -18.87 0.30 -10.50
CA ALA A 75 -19.43 -1.04 -10.39
C ALA A 75 -20.28 -1.45 -11.60
N SER A 76 -20.85 -0.49 -12.34
CA SER A 76 -21.67 -0.78 -13.53
C SER A 76 -20.87 -1.04 -14.81
N LYS A 77 -19.54 -0.98 -14.78
CA LYS A 77 -18.71 -1.08 -15.99
C LYS A 77 -18.08 -2.47 -16.22
N GLY A 78 -18.30 -3.43 -15.32
CA GLY A 78 -17.66 -4.74 -15.36
C GLY A 78 -18.63 -5.93 -15.39
N THR A 79 -19.59 -5.97 -16.30
CA THR A 79 -20.31 -7.22 -16.64
C THR A 79 -20.65 -7.24 -18.14
N SER A 80 -19.65 -7.48 -18.99
CA SER A 80 -19.89 -7.96 -20.34
C SER A 80 -18.72 -8.86 -20.69
N GLU A 81 -18.74 -10.07 -20.14
CA GLU A 81 -18.08 -11.20 -20.78
C GLU A 81 -19.22 -12.10 -21.27
N GLU A 82 -19.32 -12.14 -22.59
CA GLU A 82 -20.22 -12.97 -23.38
C GLU A 82 -19.92 -14.46 -23.17
N GLY A 83 -20.94 -15.28 -23.45
CA GLY A 83 -21.02 -16.67 -23.08
C GLY A 83 -19.96 -17.56 -23.71
N GLU A 84 -19.50 -18.52 -22.90
CA GLU A 84 -18.89 -19.74 -23.40
C GLU A 84 -19.89 -20.88 -23.19
N SER A 85 -20.59 -21.21 -24.27
CA SER A 85 -21.39 -22.43 -24.40
C SER A 85 -20.40 -23.57 -24.67
N CYS A 86 -20.26 -24.50 -23.73
CA CYS A 86 -19.67 -25.79 -24.04
C CYS A 86 -20.77 -26.67 -24.63
N ASP A 87 -20.77 -26.77 -25.96
CA ASP A 87 -21.42 -27.87 -26.68
C ASP A 87 -20.63 -29.16 -26.39
N ASP A 88 -21.35 -30.16 -25.88
CA ASP A 88 -20.89 -31.50 -25.55
C ASP A 88 -21.22 -32.42 -26.74
N GLU A 89 -20.21 -32.92 -27.45
CA GLU A 89 -20.34 -34.05 -28.40
C GLU A 89 -19.15 -35.01 -28.26
#